data_AF-A0A7S0S8J9-F1
#
_entry.id   AF-A0A7S0S8J9-F1
#
_cell.length_a   1.000
_cell.length_b   1.000
_cell.length_c   1.000
_cell.angle_alpha   90.00
_cell.angle_beta   90.00
_cell.angle_gamma   90.00
#
_symmetry.space_group_name_H-M   'P 1'
#
loop_
_entity.id
_entity.type
_entity.pdbx_description
1 polymer ?
#
loop_
_entity_poly.entity_id
_entity_poly.type
_entity_poly.pdbx_seq_one_letter_code
_entity_poly.pdbx_strand_id
1 'polypeptide(L)'
;RHRRPARPSCYCGACPTPGGFALDPTAAGLCTAIPSTAATARRTTFAAAMAPTFPPVPKRCTVTGGMGFVGRRLVEMLVERGAERVVAFDIAPKPADAPNDPRVVWMQGDLTNPADVAKACDGADCVWHIAALVGPYHPLDMYMKVNYEGTLNVINACKALGVRKIVMSSSPSTRFDGKNINGKRESELVIPAVFLQEYAESKARGEEACMAACNGKDLLTVAIAPHQVYGPRDFLFLHNFLLNAKRLRIFGPGDNLVSVCYVDNYCHGLILGERALYPGSPALTKFYICTDGEPVKLWEFIDRAMVEVLGQGGVFFQFKLPRG
;
A
#
# COMPACT_ATOMS: atom_id res chain seq x y z
N ARG A 1 10.62 -33.14 25.84
CA ARG A 1 10.74 -32.46 27.16
C ARG A 1 12.06 -31.68 27.18
N HIS A 2 12.03 -30.36 27.02
CA HIS A 2 12.97 -29.41 27.62
C HIS A 2 12.36 -28.02 27.45
N ARG A 3 11.75 -27.53 28.54
CA ARG A 3 11.09 -26.22 28.64
C ARG A 3 12.16 -25.13 28.71
N ARG A 4 12.09 -24.13 27.83
CA ARG A 4 12.79 -22.85 28.03
C ARG A 4 11.97 -21.99 29.00
N PRO A 5 12.59 -21.29 29.97
CA PRO A 5 11.87 -20.45 30.90
C PRO A 5 11.47 -19.11 30.25
N ALA A 6 10.25 -18.67 30.54
CA ALA A 6 9.76 -17.33 30.24
C ALA A 6 10.55 -16.27 31.04
N ARG A 7 10.78 -15.10 30.45
CA ARG A 7 11.21 -13.90 31.17
C ARG A 7 10.14 -12.80 31.04
N PRO A 8 9.99 -11.95 32.08
CA PRO A 8 8.79 -11.14 32.27
C PRO A 8 8.86 -9.78 31.58
N SER A 9 7.68 -9.20 31.39
CA SER A 9 7.42 -7.81 31.04
C SER A 9 7.86 -6.86 32.15
N CYS A 10 8.58 -5.79 31.81
CA CYS A 10 8.64 -4.58 32.66
C CYS A 10 8.52 -3.34 31.78
N TYR A 11 7.51 -2.54 32.13
CA TYR A 11 7.27 -1.16 31.71
C TYR A 11 8.28 -0.20 32.37
N CYS A 12 8.36 1.01 31.78
CA CYS A 12 8.76 2.31 32.33
C CYS A 12 10.19 2.55 32.86
N GLY A 13 10.80 3.64 32.37
CA GLY A 13 11.61 4.53 33.21
C GLY A 13 13.02 4.86 32.70
N ALA A 14 13.17 6.09 32.21
CA ALA A 14 14.36 6.94 32.25
C ALA A 14 15.67 6.45 31.56
N CYS A 15 16.03 7.20 30.52
CA CYS A 15 17.34 7.21 29.87
C CYS A 15 18.34 8.03 30.71
N PRO A 16 19.56 7.55 30.99
CA PRO A 16 20.66 8.40 31.47
C PRO A 16 21.58 8.79 30.30
N THR A 17 21.76 10.09 30.09
CA THR A 17 22.82 10.68 29.26
C THR A 17 24.17 10.62 29.97
N PRO A 18 25.28 10.52 29.21
CA PRO A 18 26.55 11.10 29.67
C PRO A 18 27.30 11.90 28.59
N GLY A 19 27.89 13.03 29.01
CA GLY A 19 28.97 13.78 28.34
C GLY A 19 28.46 14.92 27.45
N GLY A 20 28.72 16.22 27.69
CA GLY A 20 29.80 16.86 28.44
C GLY A 20 30.89 17.37 27.49
N PHE A 21 30.62 18.40 26.70
CA PHE A 21 31.63 19.21 26.02
C PHE A 21 31.34 20.69 26.27
N ALA A 22 32.29 21.36 26.93
CA ALA A 22 32.30 22.78 27.21
C ALA A 22 32.67 23.57 25.95
N LEU A 23 32.00 24.70 25.72
CA LEU A 23 32.40 25.70 24.72
C LEU A 23 32.76 27.01 25.45
N ASP A 24 33.90 27.54 25.04
CA ASP A 24 34.66 28.69 25.53
C ASP A 24 33.96 30.03 25.15
N PRO A 25 33.73 30.97 26.10
CA PRO A 25 33.03 32.22 25.82
C PRO A 25 33.98 33.41 25.66
N THR A 26 34.67 33.54 24.52
CA THR A 26 35.30 34.82 24.14
C THR A 26 35.26 35.05 22.64
N ALA A 27 34.17 35.66 22.15
CA ALA A 27 34.15 36.38 20.87
C ALA A 27 33.04 37.43 20.88
N ALA A 28 33.29 38.54 21.59
CA ALA A 28 32.50 39.75 21.47
C ALA A 28 32.93 40.50 20.18
N GLY A 29 32.02 40.63 19.21
CA GLY A 29 32.26 41.32 17.95
C GLY A 29 31.05 42.13 17.52
N LEU A 30 31.05 43.42 17.89
CA LEU A 30 30.44 44.59 17.25
C LEU A 30 29.18 44.38 16.39
N CYS A 31 28.02 44.66 16.98
CA CYS A 31 26.76 44.89 16.26
C CYS A 31 26.59 46.40 16.03
N THR A 32 26.88 46.88 14.82
CA THR A 32 26.56 48.25 14.39
C THR A 32 25.17 48.29 13.73
N ALA A 33 24.31 49.18 14.23
CA ALA A 33 22.95 49.37 13.76
C ALA A 33 22.92 50.07 12.39
N ILE A 34 22.03 49.60 11.51
CA ILE A 34 21.70 50.24 10.22
C ILE A 34 20.26 50.79 10.31
N PRO A 35 19.99 52.03 9.87
CA PRO A 35 18.72 52.71 10.10
C PRO A 35 17.57 52.16 9.26
N SER A 36 16.40 52.09 9.90
CA SER A 36 15.10 51.72 9.32
C SER A 36 14.58 52.79 8.37
N THR A 37 14.43 52.47 7.09
CA THR A 37 13.58 53.22 6.15
C THR A 37 12.30 52.43 5.87
N ALA A 38 11.17 53.04 6.23
CA ALA A 38 9.83 52.49 6.01
C ALA A 38 9.51 52.47 4.51
N ALA A 39 9.44 51.27 3.93
CA ALA A 39 8.88 51.05 2.60
C ALA A 39 7.49 50.42 2.75
N THR A 40 6.48 51.18 2.34
CA THR A 40 5.07 50.77 2.32
C THR A 40 4.87 49.62 1.33
N ALA A 41 4.95 48.38 1.82
CA ALA A 41 4.68 47.19 1.02
C ALA A 41 3.18 47.15 0.68
N ARG A 42 2.86 47.37 -0.61
CA ARG A 42 1.54 47.08 -1.17
C ARG A 42 1.21 45.62 -0.87
N ARG A 43 0.12 45.38 -0.14
CA ARG A 43 -0.50 44.05 0.01
C ARG A 43 -0.92 43.55 -1.37
N THR A 44 -0.04 42.82 -2.04
CA THR A 44 -0.45 41.88 -3.08
C THR A 44 -1.14 40.73 -2.36
N THR A 45 -2.47 40.70 -2.46
CA THR A 45 -3.24 39.50 -2.14
C THR A 45 -2.74 38.38 -3.03
N PHE A 46 -1.93 37.47 -2.47
CA PHE A 46 -1.72 36.17 -3.08
C PHE A 46 -3.10 35.53 -3.20
N ALA A 47 -3.62 35.45 -4.43
CA ALA A 47 -4.76 34.61 -4.74
C ALA A 47 -4.47 33.22 -4.16
N ALA A 48 -5.36 32.72 -3.30
CA ALA A 48 -5.28 31.37 -2.79
C ALA A 48 -5.08 30.44 -3.99
N ALA A 49 -3.92 29.78 -4.06
CA ALA A 49 -3.68 28.75 -5.06
C ALA A 49 -4.87 27.78 -4.99
N MET A 50 -5.63 27.66 -6.09
CA MET A 50 -6.74 26.71 -6.14
C MET A 50 -6.20 25.36 -5.69
N ALA A 51 -6.81 24.80 -4.64
CA ALA A 51 -6.46 23.48 -4.16
C ALA A 51 -6.42 22.53 -5.38
N PRO A 52 -5.40 21.67 -5.51
CA PRO A 52 -5.30 20.78 -6.65
C PRO A 52 -6.62 20.03 -6.83
N THR A 53 -7.28 20.23 -7.97
CA THR A 53 -8.54 19.59 -8.27
C THR A 53 -8.26 18.15 -8.67
N PHE A 54 -8.14 17.29 -7.67
CA PHE A 54 -8.10 15.86 -7.92
C PHE A 54 -9.42 15.41 -8.57
N PRO A 55 -9.39 14.34 -9.39
CA PRO A 55 -10.62 13.77 -9.91
C PRO A 55 -11.55 13.36 -8.75
N PRO A 56 -12.87 13.64 -8.86
CA PRO A 56 -13.81 13.27 -7.81
C PRO A 56 -13.84 11.75 -7.64
N VAL A 57 -14.07 11.34 -6.40
CA VAL A 57 -14.26 9.97 -5.96
C VAL A 57 -15.74 9.74 -5.58
N PRO A 58 -16.22 8.49 -5.50
CA PRO A 58 -17.52 8.18 -4.95
C PRO A 58 -17.74 8.77 -3.54
N LYS A 59 -19.00 9.09 -3.20
CA LYS A 59 -19.32 9.74 -1.92
C LYS A 59 -19.21 8.76 -0.76
N ARG A 60 -19.62 7.51 -0.97
CA ARG A 60 -19.63 6.44 0.03
C ARG A 60 -18.72 5.30 -0.41
N CYS A 61 -17.60 5.14 0.28
CA CYS A 61 -16.56 4.18 -0.09
C CYS A 61 -16.42 3.10 0.98
N THR A 62 -16.11 1.88 0.57
CA THR A 62 -15.60 0.83 1.47
C THR A 62 -14.20 0.42 1.02
N VAL A 63 -13.26 0.35 1.94
CA VAL A 63 -11.91 -0.16 1.72
C VAL A 63 -11.69 -1.34 2.66
N THR A 64 -11.76 -2.55 2.11
CA THR A 64 -11.30 -3.74 2.85
C THR A 64 -9.77 -3.71 2.91
N GLY A 65 -9.16 -4.09 4.03
CA GLY A 65 -7.73 -3.90 4.26
C GLY A 65 -7.39 -2.45 4.62
N GLY A 66 -8.39 -1.68 5.06
CA GLY A 66 -8.31 -0.23 5.26
C GLY A 66 -7.37 0.22 6.40
N MET A 67 -6.90 -0.73 7.22
CA MET A 67 -5.99 -0.46 8.34
C MET A 67 -4.55 -0.81 7.98
N GLY A 68 -4.35 -1.57 6.90
CA GLY A 68 -3.05 -1.91 6.35
C GLY A 68 -2.36 -0.75 5.62
N PHE A 69 -1.12 -0.99 5.18
CA PHE A 69 -0.26 -0.01 4.51
C PHE A 69 -0.94 0.73 3.35
N VAL A 70 -1.33 0.00 2.30
CA VAL A 70 -1.96 0.59 1.10
C VAL A 70 -3.37 1.09 1.43
N GLY A 71 -4.18 0.28 2.11
CA GLY A 71 -5.57 0.62 2.37
C GLY A 71 -5.73 1.88 3.21
N ARG A 72 -4.87 2.09 4.21
CA ARG A 72 -4.88 3.32 5.00
C ARG A 72 -4.55 4.56 4.17
N ARG A 73 -3.55 4.47 3.27
CA ARG A 73 -3.26 5.58 2.37
C ARG A 73 -4.41 5.85 1.40
N LEU A 74 -5.06 4.80 0.89
CA LEU A 74 -6.23 4.96 0.03
C LEU A 74 -7.39 5.63 0.79
N VAL A 75 -7.66 5.25 2.04
CA VAL A 75 -8.68 5.90 2.88
C VAL A 75 -8.42 7.40 3.00
N GLU A 76 -7.17 7.80 3.29
CA GLU A 76 -6.77 9.21 3.34
C GLU A 76 -7.01 9.92 2.00
N MET A 77 -6.59 9.31 0.89
CA MET A 77 -6.77 9.89 -0.45
C MET A 77 -8.24 10.01 -0.87
N LEU A 78 -9.11 9.08 -0.48
CA LEU A 78 -10.55 9.18 -0.76
C LEU A 78 -11.16 10.38 -0.02
N VAL A 79 -10.77 10.58 1.24
CA VAL A 79 -11.21 11.70 2.08
C VAL A 79 -10.69 13.04 1.56
N GLU A 80 -9.41 13.11 1.19
CA GLU A 80 -8.78 14.27 0.54
C GLU A 80 -9.49 14.68 -0.75
N ARG A 81 -10.06 13.71 -1.47
CA ARG A 81 -10.72 13.90 -2.78
C ARG A 81 -12.24 14.05 -2.70
N GLY A 82 -12.77 14.23 -1.48
CA GLY A 82 -14.16 14.62 -1.28
C GLY A 82 -15.14 13.48 -1.01
N ALA A 83 -14.68 12.26 -0.66
CA ALA A 83 -15.57 11.25 -0.12
C ALA A 83 -16.26 11.78 1.15
N GLU A 84 -17.57 11.57 1.26
CA GLU A 84 -18.40 11.99 2.40
C GLU A 84 -18.39 10.94 3.51
N ARG A 85 -18.19 9.66 3.14
CA ARG A 85 -18.06 8.55 4.07
C ARG A 85 -17.11 7.47 3.53
N VAL A 86 -16.14 7.06 4.33
CA VAL A 86 -15.23 5.94 4.00
C VAL A 86 -15.24 4.92 5.13
N VAL A 87 -15.66 3.69 4.84
CA VAL A 87 -15.50 2.55 5.76
C VAL A 87 -14.12 1.94 5.53
N ALA A 88 -13.24 2.08 6.52
CA ALA A 88 -12.02 1.30 6.59
C ALA A 88 -12.37 -0.01 7.33
N PHE A 89 -12.34 -1.14 6.61
CA PHE A 89 -12.70 -2.46 7.14
C PHE A 89 -11.47 -3.37 7.18
N ASP A 90 -11.17 -3.96 8.34
CA ASP A 90 -9.99 -4.82 8.51
C ASP A 90 -10.14 -5.71 9.76
N ILE A 91 -9.41 -6.83 9.80
CA ILE A 91 -9.30 -7.66 11.01
C ILE A 91 -8.45 -6.96 12.07
N ALA A 92 -7.51 -6.12 11.64
CA ALA A 92 -6.70 -5.30 12.52
C ALA A 92 -7.54 -4.20 13.21
N PRO A 93 -7.21 -3.84 14.46
CA PRO A 93 -7.87 -2.72 15.14
C PRO A 93 -7.55 -1.39 14.45
N LYS A 94 -8.33 -0.35 14.77
CA LYS A 94 -8.04 1.03 14.36
C LYS A 94 -6.59 1.40 14.72
N PRO A 95 -5.76 1.90 13.78
CA PRO A 95 -4.41 2.35 14.09
C PRO A 95 -4.42 3.47 15.13
N ALA A 96 -3.51 3.39 16.10
CA ALA A 96 -3.44 4.35 17.20
C ALA A 96 -3.15 5.79 16.73
N ASP A 97 -2.43 5.92 15.62
CA ASP A 97 -2.06 7.17 14.97
C ASP A 97 -3.02 7.57 13.83
N ALA A 98 -4.16 6.88 13.69
CA ALA A 98 -5.15 7.23 12.68
C ALA A 98 -5.81 8.59 12.99
N PRO A 99 -5.92 9.49 12.00
CA PRO A 99 -6.55 10.80 12.21
C PRO A 99 -8.03 10.64 12.59
N ASN A 100 -8.52 11.56 13.42
CA ASN A 100 -9.93 11.66 13.75
C ASN A 100 -10.64 12.51 12.69
N ASP A 101 -10.89 11.93 11.52
CA ASP A 101 -11.77 12.51 10.51
C ASP A 101 -13.19 11.92 10.68
N PRO A 102 -14.24 12.75 10.86
CA PRO A 102 -15.61 12.26 11.07
C PRO A 102 -16.19 11.52 9.87
N ARG A 103 -15.58 11.63 8.68
CA ARG A 103 -15.99 10.91 7.47
C ARG A 103 -15.47 9.48 7.44
N VAL A 104 -14.49 9.11 8.28
CA VAL A 104 -13.90 7.77 8.30
C VAL A 104 -14.54 6.93 9.40
N VAL A 105 -15.15 5.82 8.99
CA VAL A 105 -15.66 4.78 9.89
C VAL A 105 -14.63 3.66 9.95
N TRP A 106 -13.94 3.56 11.09
CA TRP A 106 -13.01 2.46 11.37
C TRP A 106 -13.79 1.25 11.88
N MET A 107 -13.89 0.19 11.08
CA MET A 107 -14.67 -1.00 11.39
C MET A 107 -13.78 -2.24 11.46
N GLN A 108 -13.58 -2.75 12.67
CA GLN A 108 -12.91 -4.03 12.85
C GLN A 108 -13.88 -5.19 12.54
N GLY A 109 -13.45 -6.15 11.74
CA GLY A 109 -14.19 -7.37 11.44
C GLY A 109 -13.42 -8.31 10.51
N ASP A 110 -13.94 -9.51 10.29
CA ASP A 110 -13.23 -10.56 9.55
C ASP A 110 -13.74 -10.69 8.11
N LEU A 111 -12.85 -10.62 7.12
CA LEU A 111 -13.21 -10.81 5.71
C LEU A 111 -13.81 -12.20 5.44
N THR A 112 -13.45 -13.19 6.26
CA THR A 112 -13.97 -14.57 6.19
C THR A 112 -15.37 -14.70 6.82
N ASN A 113 -15.87 -13.65 7.50
CA ASN A 113 -17.21 -13.59 8.05
C ASN A 113 -18.15 -12.79 7.12
N PRO A 114 -19.12 -13.43 6.45
CA PRO A 114 -20.01 -12.75 5.51
C PRO A 114 -20.83 -11.62 6.14
N ALA A 115 -21.20 -11.74 7.42
CA ALA A 115 -21.99 -10.71 8.10
C ALA A 115 -21.20 -9.42 8.34
N ASP A 116 -19.92 -9.56 8.69
CA ASP A 116 -19.01 -8.42 8.88
C ASP A 116 -18.80 -7.69 7.54
N VAL A 117 -18.58 -8.45 6.46
CA VAL A 117 -18.41 -7.90 5.12
C VAL A 117 -19.68 -7.19 4.63
N ALA A 118 -20.86 -7.80 4.83
CA ALA A 118 -22.13 -7.17 4.46
C ALA A 118 -22.34 -5.83 5.20
N LYS A 119 -22.06 -5.79 6.51
CA LYS A 119 -22.16 -4.57 7.31
C LYS A 119 -21.14 -3.51 6.86
N ALA A 120 -19.94 -3.91 6.44
CA ALA A 120 -18.93 -2.98 5.93
C ALA A 120 -19.34 -2.35 4.60
N CYS A 121 -19.94 -3.15 3.69
CA CYS A 121 -20.35 -2.73 2.36
C CYS A 121 -21.69 -1.96 2.31
N ASP A 122 -22.45 -1.92 3.40
CA ASP A 122 -23.76 -1.30 3.44
C ASP A 122 -23.73 0.19 3.05
N GLY A 123 -24.56 0.53 2.06
CA GLY A 123 -24.67 1.88 1.50
C GLY A 123 -23.46 2.38 0.71
N ALA A 124 -22.50 1.51 0.35
CA ALA A 124 -21.34 1.90 -0.44
C ALA A 124 -21.68 2.12 -1.93
N ASP A 125 -21.08 3.13 -2.54
CA ASP A 125 -21.11 3.36 -3.98
C ASP A 125 -20.05 2.48 -4.70
N CYS A 126 -18.92 2.24 -4.02
CA CYS A 126 -17.79 1.47 -4.52
C CYS A 126 -17.05 0.76 -3.38
N VAL A 127 -16.57 -0.45 -3.64
CA VAL A 127 -15.66 -1.22 -2.77
C VAL A 127 -14.28 -1.31 -3.40
N TRP A 128 -13.25 -0.87 -2.67
CA TRP A 128 -11.86 -1.22 -2.95
C TRP A 128 -11.49 -2.45 -2.13
N HIS A 129 -11.32 -3.58 -2.82
CA HIS A 129 -10.97 -4.84 -2.20
C HIS A 129 -9.45 -5.00 -2.10
N ILE A 130 -8.85 -4.52 -1.01
CA ILE A 130 -7.40 -4.56 -0.75
C ILE A 130 -7.02 -5.63 0.28
N ALA A 131 -7.94 -6.03 1.15
CA ALA A 131 -7.70 -7.07 2.14
C ALA A 131 -7.18 -8.36 1.49
N ALA A 132 -6.04 -8.84 1.98
CA ALA A 132 -5.46 -10.12 1.61
C ALA A 132 -4.52 -10.58 2.71
N LEU A 133 -4.42 -11.90 2.88
CA LEU A 133 -3.29 -12.52 3.55
C LEU A 133 -2.11 -12.55 2.58
N VAL A 134 -0.96 -12.00 2.97
CA VAL A 134 0.20 -11.76 2.11
C VAL A 134 1.47 -12.46 2.61
N GLY A 135 2.42 -12.68 1.71
CA GLY A 135 3.71 -13.31 1.99
C GLY A 135 3.70 -14.83 1.85
N PRO A 136 4.78 -15.54 2.24
CA PRO A 136 4.86 -17.01 2.21
C PRO A 136 4.81 -17.62 3.63
N TYR A 137 3.94 -17.11 4.51
CA TYR A 137 3.98 -17.42 5.95
C TYR A 137 2.86 -18.34 6.44
N HIS A 138 1.90 -18.68 5.57
CA HIS A 138 0.67 -19.38 5.94
C HIS A 138 0.43 -20.61 5.06
N PRO A 139 -0.30 -21.62 5.55
CA PRO A 139 -0.71 -22.75 4.73
C PRO A 139 -1.76 -22.34 3.67
N LEU A 140 -1.86 -23.14 2.59
CA LEU A 140 -2.73 -22.87 1.44
C LEU A 140 -4.20 -22.69 1.83
N ASP A 141 -4.73 -23.49 2.75
CA ASP A 141 -6.11 -23.42 3.21
C ASP A 141 -6.44 -22.04 3.81
N MET A 142 -5.51 -21.46 4.57
CA MET A 142 -5.67 -20.13 5.14
C MET A 142 -5.65 -19.05 4.06
N TYR A 143 -4.78 -19.18 3.05
CA TYR A 143 -4.78 -18.29 1.89
C TYR A 143 -6.08 -18.39 1.10
N MET A 144 -6.57 -19.60 0.84
CA MET A 144 -7.83 -19.83 0.14
C MET A 144 -9.01 -19.23 0.91
N LYS A 145 -9.06 -19.44 2.23
CA LYS A 145 -10.11 -18.88 3.08
C LYS A 145 -10.13 -17.34 3.04
N VAL A 146 -8.97 -16.69 3.17
CA VAL A 146 -8.92 -15.22 3.22
C VAL A 146 -9.01 -14.61 1.81
N ASN A 147 -8.15 -15.03 0.90
CA ASN A 147 -7.98 -14.37 -0.40
C ASN A 147 -9.03 -14.81 -1.42
N TYR A 148 -9.51 -16.06 -1.37
CA TYR A 148 -10.54 -16.54 -2.30
C TYR A 148 -11.94 -16.44 -1.68
N GLU A 149 -12.22 -17.16 -0.58
CA GLU A 149 -13.55 -17.14 0.03
C GLU A 149 -13.92 -15.75 0.58
N GLY A 150 -12.96 -15.03 1.15
CA GLY A 150 -13.15 -13.62 1.53
C GLY A 150 -13.50 -12.70 0.35
N THR A 151 -12.92 -12.95 -0.84
CA THR A 151 -13.31 -12.23 -2.07
C THR A 151 -14.75 -12.58 -2.46
N LEU A 152 -15.15 -13.86 -2.36
CA LEU A 152 -16.53 -14.27 -2.61
C LEU A 152 -17.53 -13.58 -1.65
N ASN A 153 -17.16 -13.40 -0.39
CA ASN A 153 -17.99 -12.66 0.57
C ASN A 153 -18.21 -11.20 0.13
N VAL A 154 -17.16 -10.53 -0.35
CA VAL A 154 -17.27 -9.15 -0.87
C VAL A 154 -18.17 -9.09 -2.10
N ILE A 155 -18.00 -10.03 -3.03
CA ILE A 155 -18.84 -10.12 -4.24
C ILE A 155 -20.31 -10.31 -3.85
N ASN A 156 -20.58 -11.25 -2.95
CA ASN A 156 -21.93 -11.58 -2.52
C ASN A 156 -22.59 -10.41 -1.77
N ALA A 157 -21.84 -9.72 -0.90
CA ALA A 157 -22.31 -8.51 -0.24
C ALA A 157 -22.65 -7.40 -1.24
N CYS A 158 -21.77 -7.15 -2.22
CA CYS A 158 -22.03 -6.13 -3.26
C CYS A 158 -23.29 -6.45 -4.06
N LYS A 159 -23.48 -7.71 -4.47
CA LYS A 159 -24.69 -8.15 -5.18
C LYS A 159 -25.95 -7.99 -4.34
N ALA A 160 -25.92 -8.40 -3.08
CA ALA A 160 -27.07 -8.34 -2.18
C ALA A 160 -27.47 -6.89 -1.83
N LEU A 161 -26.50 -5.99 -1.71
CA LEU A 161 -26.70 -4.60 -1.30
C LEU A 161 -26.82 -3.62 -2.48
N GLY A 162 -26.67 -4.11 -3.72
CA GLY A 162 -26.70 -3.27 -4.92
C GLY A 162 -25.48 -2.36 -5.09
N VAL A 163 -24.34 -2.68 -4.48
CA VAL A 163 -23.09 -1.94 -4.69
C VAL A 163 -22.55 -2.24 -6.08
N ARG A 164 -22.37 -1.21 -6.90
CA ARG A 164 -22.17 -1.39 -8.36
C ARG A 164 -20.73 -1.57 -8.80
N LYS A 165 -19.75 -1.28 -7.95
CA LYS A 165 -18.34 -1.20 -8.33
C LYS A 165 -17.44 -1.93 -7.36
N ILE A 166 -16.58 -2.80 -7.88
CA ILE A 166 -15.46 -3.39 -7.14
C ILE A 166 -14.15 -3.10 -7.87
N VAL A 167 -13.23 -2.43 -7.19
CA VAL A 167 -11.83 -2.34 -7.62
C VAL A 167 -11.02 -3.31 -6.78
N MET A 168 -10.48 -4.35 -7.41
CA MET A 168 -9.68 -5.35 -6.72
C MET A 168 -8.20 -4.98 -6.76
N SER A 169 -7.55 -5.00 -5.60
CA SER A 169 -6.10 -5.05 -5.53
C SER A 169 -5.64 -6.45 -5.90
N SER A 170 -4.97 -6.57 -7.04
CA SER A 170 -4.34 -7.81 -7.49
C SER A 170 -2.82 -7.74 -7.41
N SER A 171 -2.10 -8.69 -8.01
CA SER A 171 -0.64 -8.74 -8.03
C SER A 171 -0.14 -9.34 -9.35
N PRO A 172 0.98 -8.88 -9.91
CA PRO A 172 1.64 -9.56 -11.03
C PRO A 172 2.03 -11.01 -10.72
N SER A 173 2.17 -11.38 -9.43
CA SER A 173 2.48 -12.76 -9.03
C SER A 173 1.42 -13.76 -9.48
N THR A 174 0.16 -13.34 -9.67
CA THR A 174 -0.90 -14.24 -10.15
C THR A 174 -0.72 -14.65 -11.62
N ARG A 175 0.21 -14.02 -12.35
CA ARG A 175 0.61 -14.40 -13.71
C ARG A 175 2.03 -14.95 -13.80
N PHE A 176 2.77 -14.99 -12.69
CA PHE A 176 4.17 -15.36 -12.72
C PHE A 176 4.33 -16.88 -12.79
N ASP A 177 4.83 -17.38 -13.91
CA ASP A 177 5.07 -18.80 -14.18
C ASP A 177 6.54 -19.23 -14.00
N GLY A 178 7.38 -18.34 -13.47
CA GLY A 178 8.83 -18.56 -13.29
C GLY A 178 9.69 -18.11 -14.46
N LYS A 179 9.11 -17.62 -15.56
CA LYS A 179 9.86 -17.11 -16.71
C LYS A 179 9.98 -15.58 -16.67
N ASN A 180 10.92 -15.06 -17.46
CA ASN A 180 11.10 -13.62 -17.60
C ASN A 180 9.83 -12.96 -18.18
N ILE A 181 9.38 -11.90 -17.51
CA ILE A 181 8.20 -11.10 -17.88
C ILE A 181 8.55 -9.67 -18.31
N ASN A 182 9.84 -9.32 -18.34
CA ASN A 182 10.29 -7.99 -18.74
C ASN A 182 9.81 -7.64 -20.16
N GLY A 183 9.26 -6.44 -20.33
CA GLY A 183 8.73 -5.94 -21.60
C GLY A 183 7.39 -6.52 -22.05
N LYS A 184 6.78 -7.46 -21.30
CA LYS A 184 5.46 -8.01 -21.63
C LYS A 184 4.34 -7.06 -21.21
N ARG A 185 3.28 -7.02 -22.02
CA ARG A 185 2.02 -6.34 -21.70
C ARG A 185 1.10 -7.24 -20.90
N GLU A 186 0.12 -6.67 -20.21
CA GLU A 186 -0.88 -7.42 -19.43
C GLU A 186 -1.65 -8.44 -20.28
N SER A 187 -1.88 -8.15 -21.56
CA SER A 187 -2.52 -9.07 -22.51
C SER A 187 -1.71 -10.33 -22.82
N GLU A 188 -0.39 -10.29 -22.56
CA GLU A 188 0.53 -11.42 -22.80
C GLU A 188 0.78 -12.23 -21.52
N LEU A 189 0.25 -11.77 -20.38
CA LEU A 189 0.40 -12.37 -19.07
C LEU A 189 -0.86 -13.17 -18.72
N VAL A 190 -0.79 -14.48 -18.93
CA VAL A 190 -1.88 -15.40 -18.60
C VAL A 190 -1.74 -15.94 -17.18
N ILE A 191 -2.87 -16.24 -16.54
CA ILE A 191 -2.87 -16.97 -15.27
C ILE A 191 -2.34 -18.39 -15.54
N PRO A 192 -1.30 -18.86 -14.85
CA PRO A 192 -0.69 -20.16 -15.11
C PRO A 192 -1.57 -21.30 -14.56
N ALA A 193 -1.46 -22.48 -15.17
CA ALA A 193 -2.15 -23.69 -14.67
C ALA A 193 -1.55 -24.22 -13.35
N VAL A 194 -0.28 -23.91 -13.08
CA VAL A 194 0.45 -24.31 -11.87
C VAL A 194 1.12 -23.08 -11.28
N PHE A 195 0.85 -22.80 -10.01
CA PHE A 195 1.41 -21.65 -9.30
C PHE A 195 2.68 -22.02 -8.55
N LEU A 196 3.62 -21.08 -8.49
CA LEU A 196 4.86 -21.23 -7.72
C LEU A 196 4.70 -20.94 -6.23
N GLN A 197 3.60 -20.28 -5.82
CA GLN A 197 3.33 -19.83 -4.46
C GLN A 197 1.83 -19.89 -4.17
N GLU A 198 1.47 -20.32 -2.96
CA GLU A 198 0.08 -20.43 -2.47
C GLU A 198 -0.63 -19.07 -2.44
N TYR A 199 0.10 -18.01 -2.10
CA TYR A 199 -0.40 -16.63 -2.17
C TYR A 199 -0.81 -16.26 -3.62
N ALA A 200 0.03 -16.58 -4.60
CA ALA A 200 -0.24 -16.27 -6.00
C ALA A 200 -1.48 -17.03 -6.50
N GLU A 201 -1.61 -18.31 -6.15
CA GLU A 201 -2.78 -19.13 -6.48
C GLU A 201 -4.06 -18.55 -5.89
N SER A 202 -4.08 -18.30 -4.57
CA SER A 202 -5.28 -17.81 -3.89
C SER A 202 -5.72 -16.43 -4.39
N LYS A 203 -4.78 -15.52 -4.68
CA LYS A 203 -5.07 -14.22 -5.28
C LYS A 203 -5.58 -14.34 -6.71
N ALA A 204 -5.03 -15.25 -7.51
CA ALA A 204 -5.49 -15.50 -8.88
C ALA A 204 -6.96 -15.98 -8.88
N ARG A 205 -7.27 -16.97 -8.03
CA ARG A 205 -8.64 -17.50 -7.92
C ARG A 205 -9.65 -16.46 -7.43
N GLY A 206 -9.26 -15.62 -6.46
CA GLY A 206 -10.09 -14.50 -6.02
C GLY A 206 -10.34 -13.48 -7.13
N GLU A 207 -9.31 -13.19 -7.93
CA GLU A 207 -9.44 -12.27 -9.05
C GLU A 207 -10.33 -12.83 -10.17
N GLU A 208 -10.15 -14.10 -10.56
CA GLU A 208 -11.01 -14.78 -11.53
C GLU A 208 -12.48 -14.72 -11.10
N ALA A 209 -12.77 -15.00 -9.82
CA ALA A 209 -14.12 -14.90 -9.28
C ALA A 209 -14.67 -13.46 -9.32
N CYS A 210 -13.84 -12.46 -9.00
CA CYS A 210 -14.21 -11.05 -9.07
C CYS A 210 -14.52 -10.62 -10.51
N MET A 211 -13.66 -10.97 -11.47
CA MET A 211 -13.86 -10.64 -12.88
C MET A 211 -15.08 -11.36 -13.47
N ALA A 212 -15.30 -12.63 -13.09
CA ALA A 212 -16.48 -13.39 -13.49
C ALA A 212 -17.79 -12.85 -12.90
N ALA A 213 -17.74 -12.12 -11.78
CA ALA A 213 -18.91 -11.52 -11.16
C ALA A 213 -19.42 -10.27 -11.90
N CYS A 214 -18.59 -9.65 -12.74
CA CYS A 214 -18.97 -8.49 -13.54
C CYS A 214 -20.00 -8.87 -14.60
N ASN A 215 -21.19 -8.26 -14.52
CA ASN A 215 -22.25 -8.46 -15.52
C ASN A 215 -22.39 -7.28 -16.51
N GLY A 216 -21.50 -6.29 -16.40
CA GLY A 216 -21.48 -5.11 -17.29
C GLY A 216 -22.59 -4.10 -17.04
N LYS A 217 -23.45 -4.31 -16.03
CA LYS A 217 -24.60 -3.45 -15.73
C LYS A 217 -24.75 -3.15 -14.25
N ASP A 218 -25.01 -4.18 -13.44
CA ASP A 218 -25.34 -4.05 -12.02
C ASP A 218 -24.10 -4.18 -11.14
N LEU A 219 -23.12 -4.99 -11.57
CA LEU A 219 -21.82 -5.09 -10.92
C LEU A 219 -20.71 -4.97 -11.98
N LEU A 220 -19.83 -4.00 -11.75
CA LEU A 220 -18.69 -3.66 -12.59
C LEU A 220 -17.40 -3.91 -11.81
N THR A 221 -16.44 -4.59 -12.42
CA THR A 221 -15.18 -4.92 -11.75
C THR A 221 -13.95 -4.64 -12.61
N VAL A 222 -12.84 -4.32 -11.94
CA VAL A 222 -11.51 -4.19 -12.53
C VAL A 222 -10.46 -4.62 -11.51
N ALA A 223 -9.35 -5.20 -11.99
CA ALA A 223 -8.21 -5.57 -11.16
C ALA A 223 -7.02 -4.63 -11.43
N ILE A 224 -6.50 -4.01 -10.38
CA ILE A 224 -5.31 -3.15 -10.44
C ILE A 224 -4.23 -3.74 -9.54
N ALA A 225 -3.06 -3.97 -10.11
CA ALA A 225 -1.99 -4.73 -9.48
C ALA A 225 -0.69 -3.92 -9.40
N PRO A 226 -0.15 -3.69 -8.20
CA PRO A 226 1.18 -3.13 -8.09
C PRO A 226 2.21 -4.25 -8.23
N HIS A 227 3.42 -3.92 -8.69
CA HIS A 227 4.54 -4.83 -8.51
C HIS A 227 5.10 -4.69 -7.08
N GLN A 228 6.23 -4.02 -6.87
CA GLN A 228 6.77 -3.81 -5.53
C GLN A 228 6.31 -2.47 -4.95
N VAL A 229 5.28 -2.48 -4.08
CA VAL A 229 4.84 -1.24 -3.40
C VAL A 229 5.83 -0.84 -2.31
N TYR A 230 6.11 0.46 -2.21
CA TYR A 230 6.89 1.05 -1.11
C TYR A 230 6.34 2.42 -0.71
N GLY A 231 6.68 2.87 0.50
CA GLY A 231 6.28 4.18 1.01
C GLY A 231 6.06 4.20 2.53
N PRO A 232 5.56 5.33 3.07
CA PRO A 232 5.30 5.45 4.51
C PRO A 232 4.33 4.38 5.01
N ARG A 233 4.67 3.72 6.12
CA ARG A 233 3.93 2.59 6.74
C ARG A 233 4.10 1.25 6.00
N ASP A 234 5.08 1.12 5.11
CA ASP A 234 5.51 -0.17 4.60
C ASP A 234 6.18 -1.00 5.71
N PHE A 235 5.46 -2.02 6.19
CA PHE A 235 5.97 -3.02 7.12
C PHE A 235 6.36 -4.34 6.43
N LEU A 236 6.15 -4.45 5.12
CA LEU A 236 6.28 -5.70 4.37
C LEU A 236 7.63 -5.82 3.67
N PHE A 237 8.10 -4.76 3.02
CA PHE A 237 9.32 -4.82 2.22
C PHE A 237 10.50 -4.19 2.93
N LEU A 238 10.57 -2.86 3.03
CA LEU A 238 11.75 -2.18 3.56
C LEU A 238 11.99 -2.54 5.04
N HIS A 239 10.92 -2.60 5.82
CA HIS A 239 11.00 -2.99 7.23
C HIS A 239 11.58 -4.40 7.42
N ASN A 240 11.02 -5.40 6.73
CA ASN A 240 11.50 -6.78 6.81
C ASN A 240 12.92 -6.92 6.23
N PHE A 241 13.26 -6.16 5.18
CA PHE A 241 14.61 -6.11 4.63
C PHE A 241 15.62 -5.65 5.69
N LEU A 242 15.34 -4.55 6.39
CA LEU A 242 16.22 -3.99 7.43
C LEU A 242 16.35 -4.94 8.64
N LEU A 243 15.25 -5.54 9.09
CA LEU A 243 15.30 -6.53 10.19
C LEU A 243 16.15 -7.76 9.84
N ASN A 244 16.17 -8.15 8.57
CA ASN A 244 16.89 -9.33 8.09
C ASN A 244 18.24 -9.01 7.44
N ALA A 245 18.74 -7.79 7.56
CA ALA A 245 19.98 -7.29 6.95
C ALA A 245 21.16 -8.28 7.00
N LYS A 246 21.40 -8.92 8.15
CA LYS A 246 22.52 -9.87 8.36
C LYS A 246 22.35 -11.21 7.64
N ARG A 247 21.15 -11.53 7.16
CA ARG A 247 20.77 -12.81 6.55
C ARG A 247 20.43 -12.66 5.06
N LEU A 248 20.53 -11.45 4.51
CA LEU A 248 20.24 -11.20 3.10
C LEU A 248 21.17 -12.02 2.19
N ARG A 249 20.60 -12.45 1.06
CA ARG A 249 21.29 -13.20 0.00
C ARG A 249 20.85 -12.65 -1.35
N ILE A 250 21.80 -12.56 -2.27
CA ILE A 250 21.51 -12.27 -3.67
C ILE A 250 21.25 -13.62 -4.35
N PHE A 251 20.05 -13.77 -4.93
CA PHE A 251 19.71 -14.93 -5.75
C PHE A 251 20.00 -14.62 -7.22
N GLY A 252 20.66 -15.55 -7.90
CA GLY A 252 21.13 -15.34 -9.27
C GLY A 252 22.29 -14.34 -9.34
N PRO A 253 22.53 -13.73 -10.52
CA PRO A 253 23.65 -12.81 -10.73
C PRO A 253 23.45 -11.42 -10.09
N GLY A 254 22.28 -11.14 -9.50
CA GLY A 254 22.01 -9.89 -8.80
C GLY A 254 21.53 -8.73 -9.67
N ASP A 255 21.34 -8.97 -10.97
CA ASP A 255 20.79 -8.03 -11.95
C ASP A 255 19.26 -8.13 -12.09
N ASN A 256 18.58 -8.81 -11.15
CA ASN A 256 17.14 -9.00 -11.15
C ASN A 256 16.41 -7.65 -11.27
N LEU A 257 15.61 -7.53 -12.33
CA LEU A 257 14.76 -6.37 -12.58
C LEU A 257 13.45 -6.47 -11.80
N VAL A 258 13.09 -5.36 -11.15
CA VAL A 258 11.87 -5.22 -10.34
C VAL A 258 11.24 -3.88 -10.67
N SER A 259 9.96 -3.88 -11.03
CA SER A 259 9.18 -2.64 -11.07
C SER A 259 8.80 -2.24 -9.65
N VAL A 260 9.00 -0.98 -9.29
CA VAL A 260 8.58 -0.40 -8.01
C VAL A 260 7.36 0.48 -8.22
N CYS A 261 6.55 0.66 -7.18
CA CYS A 261 5.41 1.56 -7.22
C CYS A 261 5.25 2.27 -5.87
N TYR A 262 5.35 3.59 -5.87
CA TYR A 262 5.11 4.37 -4.67
C TYR A 262 3.63 4.29 -4.28
N VAL A 263 3.36 4.18 -2.98
CA VAL A 263 2.00 3.91 -2.48
C VAL A 263 0.95 4.92 -2.96
N ASP A 264 1.31 6.21 -3.12
CA ASP A 264 0.39 7.23 -3.63
C ASP A 264 0.05 7.00 -5.11
N ASN A 265 1.02 6.57 -5.91
CA ASN A 265 0.82 6.23 -7.31
C ASN A 265 -0.08 5.01 -7.43
N TYR A 266 0.14 3.99 -6.59
CA TYR A 266 -0.73 2.81 -6.58
C TYR A 266 -2.16 3.15 -6.17
N CYS A 267 -2.34 3.93 -5.11
CA CYS A 267 -3.65 4.40 -4.67
C CYS A 267 -4.33 5.28 -5.74
N HIS A 268 -3.56 6.09 -6.46
CA HIS A 268 -4.08 6.84 -7.61
C HIS A 268 -4.55 5.91 -8.73
N GLY A 269 -3.78 4.87 -9.07
CA GLY A 269 -4.16 3.83 -10.03
C GLY A 269 -5.45 3.10 -9.62
N LEU A 270 -5.62 2.77 -8.35
CA LEU A 270 -6.87 2.20 -7.80
C LEU A 270 -8.07 3.13 -7.97
N ILE A 271 -7.88 4.44 -7.79
CA ILE A 271 -8.94 5.45 -8.00
C ILE A 271 -9.26 5.62 -9.50
N LEU A 272 -8.25 5.58 -10.37
CA LEU A 272 -8.47 5.59 -11.82
C LEU A 272 -9.22 4.33 -12.29
N GLY A 273 -8.92 3.18 -11.68
CA GLY A 273 -9.66 1.94 -11.89
C GLY A 273 -11.15 2.10 -11.60
N GLU A 274 -11.53 2.69 -10.47
CA GLU A 274 -12.93 2.97 -10.13
C GLU A 274 -13.61 3.87 -11.18
N ARG A 275 -12.92 4.92 -11.63
CA ARG A 275 -13.45 5.86 -12.63
C ARG A 275 -13.69 5.20 -13.97
N ALA A 276 -12.90 4.18 -14.31
CA ALA A 276 -13.07 3.39 -15.51
C ALA A 276 -14.23 2.39 -15.43
N LEU A 277 -14.89 2.22 -14.27
CA LEU A 277 -16.06 1.35 -14.13
C LEU A 277 -17.34 2.07 -14.53
N TYR A 278 -17.68 2.01 -15.81
CA TYR A 278 -18.99 2.40 -16.35
C TYR A 278 -19.49 1.34 -17.35
N PRO A 279 -20.81 1.21 -17.58
CA PRO A 279 -21.35 0.26 -18.55
C PRO A 279 -20.72 0.42 -19.93
N GLY A 280 -20.21 -0.67 -20.51
CA GLY A 280 -19.53 -0.66 -21.81
C GLY A 280 -18.06 -0.19 -21.77
N SER A 281 -17.49 0.07 -20.60
CA SER A 281 -16.07 0.42 -20.49
C SER A 281 -15.16 -0.73 -20.97
N PRO A 282 -14.09 -0.44 -21.73
CA PRO A 282 -13.10 -1.45 -22.12
C PRO A 282 -12.25 -1.97 -20.95
N ALA A 283 -12.31 -1.28 -19.79
CA ALA A 283 -11.59 -1.67 -18.58
C ALA A 283 -12.31 -2.72 -17.74
N LEU A 284 -13.60 -2.99 -18.03
CA LEU A 284 -14.34 -4.03 -17.33
C LEU A 284 -13.66 -5.38 -17.50
N THR A 285 -13.57 -6.14 -16.40
CA THR A 285 -12.96 -7.47 -16.33
C THR A 285 -11.47 -7.52 -16.72
N LYS A 286 -10.80 -6.37 -16.77
CA LYS A 286 -9.36 -6.28 -17.11
C LYS A 286 -8.47 -6.24 -15.87
N PHE A 287 -7.22 -6.60 -16.14
CA PHE A 287 -6.10 -6.53 -15.21
C PHE A 287 -5.11 -5.49 -15.73
N TYR A 288 -4.71 -4.57 -14.85
CA TYR A 288 -3.74 -3.53 -15.15
C TYR A 288 -2.62 -3.53 -14.12
N ILE A 289 -1.37 -3.43 -14.60
CA ILE A 289 -0.21 -3.29 -13.73
C ILE A 289 0.06 -1.80 -13.49
N CYS A 290 0.31 -1.43 -12.24
CA CYS A 290 0.68 -0.09 -11.83
C CYS A 290 2.14 -0.06 -11.34
N THR A 291 2.96 0.77 -11.98
CA THR A 291 4.40 0.95 -11.68
C THR A 291 4.78 2.43 -11.75
N ASP A 292 5.94 2.78 -11.22
CA ASP A 292 6.54 4.12 -11.32
C ASP A 292 7.42 4.27 -12.58
N GLY A 293 7.08 3.55 -13.66
CA GLY A 293 7.83 3.54 -14.91
C GLY A 293 8.65 2.28 -15.12
N GLU A 294 9.84 2.44 -15.69
CA GLU A 294 10.75 1.36 -16.08
C GLU A 294 11.22 0.54 -14.86
N PRO A 295 11.41 -0.78 -15.02
CA PRO A 295 11.93 -1.61 -13.95
C PRO A 295 13.36 -1.22 -13.58
N VAL A 296 13.69 -1.39 -12.30
CA VAL A 296 15.02 -1.10 -11.74
C VAL A 296 15.71 -2.38 -11.34
N LYS A 297 17.04 -2.38 -11.33
CA LYS A 297 17.80 -3.45 -10.68
C LYS A 297 17.60 -3.34 -9.17
N LEU A 298 17.07 -4.40 -8.56
CA LEU A 298 16.63 -4.39 -7.16
C LEU A 298 17.74 -3.94 -6.20
N TRP A 299 18.93 -4.54 -6.30
CA TRP A 299 20.01 -4.29 -5.36
C TRP A 299 20.63 -2.89 -5.50
N GLU A 300 20.77 -2.39 -6.73
CA GLU A 300 21.21 -1.01 -6.98
C GLU A 300 20.18 0.00 -6.46
N PHE A 301 18.89 -0.26 -6.65
CA PHE A 301 17.82 0.59 -6.14
C PHE A 301 17.86 0.69 -4.60
N ILE A 302 18.02 -0.44 -3.92
CA ILE A 302 18.11 -0.47 -2.45
C ILE A 302 19.41 0.19 -1.95
N ASP A 303 20.55 -0.09 -2.60
CA ASP A 303 21.83 0.51 -2.25
C ASP A 303 21.77 2.04 -2.31
N ARG A 304 21.22 2.57 -3.41
CA ARG A 304 21.01 4.00 -3.60
C ARG A 304 20.14 4.60 -2.51
N ALA A 305 19.03 3.95 -2.16
CA ALA A 305 18.17 4.41 -1.06
C ALA A 305 18.92 4.45 0.29
N MET A 306 19.76 3.46 0.58
CA MET A 306 20.54 3.42 1.82
C MET A 306 21.62 4.51 1.87
N VAL A 307 22.35 4.73 0.77
CA VAL A 307 23.46 5.68 0.71
C VAL A 307 22.96 7.12 0.61
N GLU A 308 22.11 7.40 -0.38
CA GLU A 308 21.75 8.78 -0.73
C GLU A 308 20.63 9.33 0.14
N VAL A 309 19.67 8.50 0.58
CA VAL A 309 18.51 8.96 1.35
C VAL A 309 18.72 8.78 2.84
N LEU A 310 19.28 7.65 3.27
CA LEU A 310 19.45 7.34 4.70
C LEU A 310 20.84 7.69 5.26
N GLY A 311 21.77 8.09 4.39
CA GLY A 311 23.16 8.42 4.79
C GLY A 311 23.90 7.24 5.42
N GLN A 312 23.49 6.01 5.11
CA GLN A 312 24.11 4.78 5.61
C GLN A 312 25.18 4.29 4.63
N GLY A 313 26.05 3.38 5.07
CA GLY A 313 26.95 2.67 4.16
C GLY A 313 26.17 1.79 3.19
N GLY A 314 26.69 1.59 1.98
CA GLY A 314 26.04 0.78 0.95
C GLY A 314 25.79 -0.67 1.39
N VAL A 315 24.68 -1.25 0.93
CA VAL A 315 24.22 -2.60 1.32
C VAL A 315 25.21 -3.69 0.92
N PHE A 316 25.92 -3.51 -0.19
CA PHE A 316 26.97 -4.44 -0.61
C PHE A 316 28.11 -4.53 0.39
N PHE A 317 28.51 -3.39 0.95
CA PHE A 317 29.56 -3.32 1.96
C PHE A 317 29.05 -3.72 3.34
N GLN A 318 27.95 -3.12 3.79
CA GLN A 318 27.42 -3.32 5.14
C GLN A 318 26.96 -4.75 5.40
N PHE A 319 26.35 -5.40 4.40
CA PHE A 319 25.80 -6.74 4.56
C PHE A 319 26.67 -7.83 3.94
N LYS A 320 27.88 -7.48 3.49
CA LYS A 320 28.85 -8.39 2.85
C LYS A 320 28.20 -9.17 1.69
N LEU A 321 27.37 -8.50 0.91
CA LEU A 321 26.75 -9.10 -0.27
C LEU A 321 27.75 -9.15 -1.42
N PRO A 322 27.74 -10.20 -2.26
CA PRO A 322 28.60 -10.26 -3.43
C PRO A 322 28.30 -9.06 -4.35
N ARG A 323 29.35 -8.44 -4.89
CA ARG A 323 29.20 -7.51 -6.02
C ARG A 323 29.12 -8.35 -7.28
N GLY A 324 28.04 -8.19 -8.03
CA GLY A 324 27.92 -8.73 -9.39
C GLY A 324 28.88 -8.05 -10.34
#